data_AF-A0A3D2T179-F1
#
_entry.id   AF-A0A3D2T179-F1
#
_cell.length_a   1.000
_cell.length_b   1.000
_cell.length_c   1.000
_cell.angle_alpha   90.00
_cell.angle_beta   90.00
_cell.angle_gamma   90.00
#
_symmetry.space_group_name_H-M   'P 1'
#
loop_
_entity.id
_entity.type
_entity.pdbx_description
1 polymer ?
#
loop_
_entity_poly.entity_id
_entity_poly.type
_entity_poly.pdbx_seq_one_letter_code
_entity_poly.pdbx_strand_id
1 'polypeptide(L)'
;MTQHSISALTSASQAREGNDPIFRLNSEAKARAAAGESILDATMGALMDDEGRIAVMPSVAEAIARVPTGKAAGYSPISGSPPFLDAV
;
A
#
# COMPACT_ATOMS: atom_id res chain seq x y z
N MET A 1 -0.83 -7.95 40.10
CA MET A 1 -1.62 -9.03 39.48
C MET A 1 -1.43 -8.93 37.97
N THR A 2 -0.55 -9.74 37.41
CA THR A 2 -0.36 -9.83 35.95
C THR A 2 -1.58 -10.54 35.36
N GLN A 3 -2.43 -9.80 34.65
CA GLN A 3 -3.50 -10.39 33.85
C GLN A 3 -2.86 -11.25 32.75
N HIS A 4 -2.97 -12.57 32.88
CA HIS A 4 -2.73 -13.47 31.76
C HIS A 4 -3.85 -13.27 30.75
N SER A 5 -3.64 -12.39 29.76
CA SER A 5 -4.47 -12.38 28.56
C SER A 5 -4.31 -13.74 27.88
N ILE A 6 -5.40 -14.51 27.82
CA ILE A 6 -5.44 -15.75 27.05
C ILE A 6 -5.42 -15.35 25.57
N SER A 7 -4.23 -15.34 24.98
CA SER A 7 -4.04 -15.09 23.55
C SER A 7 -4.01 -16.41 22.80
N ALA A 8 -4.75 -16.50 21.69
CA ALA A 8 -4.65 -17.62 20.74
C ALA A 8 -3.34 -17.56 19.92
N LEU A 9 -2.54 -16.52 20.09
CA LEU A 9 -1.25 -16.35 19.43
C LEU A 9 -0.15 -17.13 20.16
N THR A 10 0.78 -17.67 19.37
CA THR A 10 2.03 -18.21 19.91
C THR A 10 2.81 -17.11 20.65
N SER A 11 3.58 -17.49 21.67
CA SER A 11 4.33 -16.54 22.51
C SER A 11 5.19 -15.57 21.70
N ALA A 12 5.80 -16.03 20.59
CA ALA A 12 6.64 -15.21 19.71
C ALA A 12 5.88 -14.09 18.97
N SER A 13 4.56 -14.13 18.92
CA SER A 13 3.73 -13.15 18.21
C SER A 13 2.96 -12.21 19.14
N GLN A 14 2.94 -12.48 20.45
CA GLN A 14 2.09 -11.75 21.41
C GLN A 14 2.51 -10.27 21.60
N ALA A 15 3.77 -9.93 21.31
CA ALA A 15 4.30 -8.57 21.44
C ALA A 15 4.28 -7.77 20.13
N ARG A 16 3.66 -8.27 19.05
CA ARG A 16 3.58 -7.55 17.77
C ARG A 16 2.48 -6.50 17.83
N GLU A 17 2.85 -5.23 17.83
CA GLU A 17 1.91 -4.11 17.79
C GLU A 17 1.45 -3.82 16.36
N GLY A 18 0.24 -3.26 16.21
CA GLY A 18 -0.38 -2.94 14.91
C GLY A 18 -0.65 -1.44 14.68
N ASN A 19 -0.05 -0.55 15.49
CA ASN A 19 -0.35 0.88 15.46
C ASN A 19 0.61 1.63 14.53
N ASP A 20 0.41 1.50 13.22
CA ASP A 20 1.27 2.17 12.22
C ASP A 20 1.00 3.69 12.19
N PRO A 21 1.99 4.53 12.55
CA PRO A 21 1.81 5.98 12.57
C PRO A 21 1.64 6.59 11.17
N ILE A 22 2.19 5.99 10.12
CA ILE A 22 2.11 6.51 8.74
C ILE A 22 0.66 6.45 8.27
N PHE A 23 0.01 5.29 8.40
CA PHE A 23 -1.39 5.13 8.00
C PHE A 23 -2.35 5.92 8.88
N ARG A 24 -2.07 6.04 10.19
CA ARG A 24 -2.88 6.86 11.09
C ARG A 24 -2.86 8.33 10.69
N LEU A 25 -1.69 8.87 10.40
CA LEU A 25 -1.54 10.27 9.96
C LEU A 25 -2.17 10.48 8.57
N ASN A 26 -1.99 9.56 7.63
CA ASN A 26 -2.62 9.66 6.31
C ASN A 26 -4.17 9.65 6.41
N SER A 27 -4.73 8.79 7.26
CA SER A 27 -6.18 8.74 7.49
C SER A 27 -6.71 10.06 8.06
N GLU A 28 -6.00 10.65 9.02
CA GLU A 28 -6.37 11.93 9.62
C GLU A 28 -6.29 13.07 8.59
N ALA A 29 -5.21 13.14 7.81
CA ALA A 29 -5.02 14.15 6.77
C ALA A 29 -6.16 14.09 5.73
N LYS A 30 -6.52 12.89 5.27
CA LYS A 30 -7.63 12.67 4.33
C LYS A 30 -8.98 13.07 4.93
N ALA A 31 -9.24 12.74 6.20
CA ALA A 31 -10.49 13.09 6.87
C ALA A 31 -10.67 14.61 6.97
N ARG A 32 -9.61 15.35 7.35
CA ARG A 32 -9.64 16.82 7.44
C ARG A 32 -9.76 17.49 6.06
N ALA A 33 -9.05 16.99 5.07
CA ALA A 33 -9.18 17.48 3.69
C ALA A 33 -10.61 17.28 3.17
N ALA A 34 -11.23 16.12 3.44
CA ALA A 34 -12.62 15.85 3.09
C ALA A 34 -13.63 16.73 3.86
N ALA A 35 -13.28 17.18 5.06
CA ALA A 35 -14.06 18.16 5.82
C ALA A 35 -13.90 19.61 5.31
N GLY A 36 -13.08 19.82 4.27
CA GLY A 36 -12.86 21.14 3.65
C GLY A 36 -11.73 21.95 4.28
N GLU A 37 -10.93 21.36 5.17
CA GLU A 37 -9.74 22.02 5.72
C GLU A 37 -8.64 22.14 4.65
N SER A 38 -7.86 23.23 4.72
CA SER A 38 -6.66 23.40 3.91
C SER A 38 -5.51 22.57 4.49
N ILE A 39 -5.28 21.38 3.94
CA ILE A 39 -4.31 20.39 4.44
C ILE A 39 -3.12 20.23 3.49
N LEU A 40 -1.91 20.19 4.06
CA LEU A 40 -0.71 19.70 3.39
C LEU A 40 -0.50 18.23 3.75
N ASP A 41 -0.96 17.31 2.89
CA ASP A 41 -0.76 15.86 3.11
C ASP A 41 0.62 15.42 2.60
N ALA A 42 1.59 15.35 3.52
CA ALA A 42 2.95 14.86 3.28
C ALA A 42 3.21 13.52 3.99
N THR A 43 2.17 12.69 4.16
CA THR A 43 2.25 11.48 4.99
C THR A 43 2.72 10.25 4.23
N MET A 44 2.23 10.02 3.00
CA MET A 44 2.63 8.89 2.17
C MET A 44 3.64 9.29 1.10
N GLY A 45 4.60 8.41 0.82
CA GLY A 45 5.55 8.55 -0.29
C GLY A 45 4.94 8.25 -1.67
N ALA A 46 3.73 8.75 -1.95
CA ALA A 46 3.11 8.66 -3.25
C ALA A 46 3.36 9.95 -4.04
N LEU A 47 3.73 9.84 -5.32
CA LEU A 47 3.83 11.01 -6.19
C LEU A 47 2.43 11.54 -6.49
N MET A 48 2.27 12.84 -6.35
CA MET A 48 1.04 13.57 -6.61
C MET A 48 1.27 14.54 -7.77
N ASP A 49 0.22 14.83 -8.53
CA ASP A 49 0.20 15.96 -9.46
C ASP A 49 -0.08 17.28 -8.74
N ASP A 50 0.00 18.39 -9.47
CA ASP A 50 -0.19 19.74 -8.93
C ASP A 50 -1.64 19.98 -8.45
N GLU A 51 -2.59 19.17 -8.89
CA GLU A 51 -3.98 19.16 -8.42
C GLU A 51 -4.22 18.25 -7.21
N GLY A 52 -3.17 17.63 -6.66
CA GLY A 52 -3.25 16.75 -5.49
C GLY A 52 -3.91 15.39 -5.76
N ARG A 53 -3.87 14.90 -7.01
CA ARG A 53 -4.24 13.52 -7.36
C ARG A 53 -3.00 12.65 -7.47
N ILE A 54 -3.18 11.33 -7.32
CA ILE A 54 -2.08 10.37 -7.50
C ILE A 54 -1.57 10.46 -8.94
N ALA A 55 -0.27 10.71 -9.11
CA ALA A 55 0.37 10.76 -10.41
C ALA A 55 0.44 9.34 -11.00
N VAL A 56 -0.05 9.19 -12.24
CA VAL A 56 -0.02 7.92 -12.98
C VAL A 56 0.77 8.11 -14.26
N MET A 57 1.78 7.26 -14.47
CA MET A 57 2.55 7.25 -15.72
C MET A 57 1.70 6.65 -16.85
N PRO A 58 1.39 7.39 -17.94
CA PRO A 58 0.55 6.88 -19.02
C PRO A 58 1.14 5.63 -19.69
N SER A 59 2.46 5.60 -19.89
CA SER A 59 3.16 4.45 -20.48
C SER A 59 2.99 3.16 -19.67
N VAL A 60 2.96 3.26 -18.34
CA VAL A 60 2.76 2.12 -17.44
C VAL A 60 1.29 1.69 -17.44
N ALA A 61 0.35 2.62 -17.37
CA ALA A 61 -1.08 2.33 -17.43
C ALA A 61 -1.46 1.61 -18.74
N GLU A 62 -0.93 2.08 -19.87
CA GLU A 62 -1.10 1.44 -21.17
C GLU A 62 -0.47 0.04 -21.23
N ALA A 63 0.73 -0.14 -20.66
CA ALA A 63 1.39 -1.43 -20.62
C ALA A 63 0.57 -2.46 -19.82
N ILE A 64 0.00 -2.07 -18.68
CA ILE A 64 -0.88 -2.91 -17.86
C ILE A 64 -2.15 -3.27 -18.65
N ALA A 65 -2.78 -2.30 -19.32
CA ALA A 65 -4.01 -2.53 -20.08
C ALA A 65 -3.82 -3.50 -21.26
N ARG A 66 -2.60 -3.63 -21.79
CA ARG A 66 -2.26 -4.56 -22.88
C ARG A 66 -1.96 -5.99 -22.42
N VAL A 67 -1.90 -6.26 -21.12
CA VAL A 67 -1.60 -7.62 -20.62
C VAL A 67 -2.75 -8.57 -20.96
N PRO A 68 -2.50 -9.71 -21.64
CA PRO A 68 -3.55 -10.69 -21.92
C PRO A 68 -4.19 -11.21 -20.64
N THR A 69 -5.52 -11.34 -20.60
CA THR A 69 -6.28 -11.71 -19.38
C THR A 69 -5.81 -13.01 -18.74
N GLY A 70 -5.48 -14.02 -19.55
CA GLY A 70 -4.95 -15.30 -19.04
C GLY A 70 -3.58 -15.14 -18.36
N LYS A 71 -2.75 -14.23 -18.85
CA LYS A 71 -1.46 -13.88 -18.21
C LYS A 71 -1.67 -13.08 -16.93
N ALA A 72 -2.63 -12.16 -16.93
CA ALA A 72 -2.96 -11.34 -15.75
C ALA A 72 -3.55 -12.18 -14.59
N ALA A 73 -4.38 -13.18 -14.90
CA ALA A 73 -5.02 -14.03 -13.91
C ALA A 73 -4.16 -15.25 -13.50
N GLY A 74 -3.19 -15.63 -14.32
CA GLY A 74 -2.36 -16.80 -14.10
C GLY A 74 -1.35 -16.63 -12.96
N TYR A 75 -0.98 -17.74 -12.32
CA TYR A 75 0.11 -17.74 -11.35
C TYR A 75 1.44 -17.42 -12.03
N SER A 76 2.22 -16.55 -11.39
CA SER A 76 3.64 -16.38 -11.72
C SER A 76 4.48 -17.51 -11.11
N PRO A 77 5.65 -17.83 -11.67
CA PRO A 77 6.61 -18.71 -11.02
C PRO A 77 6.98 -18.19 -9.62
N ILE A 78 7.37 -19.10 -8.72
CA ILE A 78 7.77 -18.74 -7.34
C ILE A 78 8.91 -17.72 -7.34
N SER A 79 9.86 -17.86 -8.27
CA SER A 79 10.98 -16.93 -8.44
C SER A 79 10.59 -15.61 -9.10
N GLY A 80 9.36 -15.46 -9.60
CA GLY A 80 8.95 -14.39 -10.49
C GLY A 80 9.07 -14.76 -11.97
N SER A 81 8.49 -13.94 -12.83
CA SER A 81 8.51 -14.13 -14.29
C SER A 81 9.90 -13.84 -14.86
N PRO A 82 10.54 -14.73 -15.65
CA PRO A 82 11.88 -14.46 -16.18
C PRO A 82 12.01 -13.15 -16.97
N PRO A 83 11.07 -12.79 -17.88
CA PRO A 83 11.12 -11.50 -18.56
C PRO A 83 11.06 -10.28 -17.62
N PHE A 84 10.46 -10.41 -16.44
CA PHE A 84 10.47 -9.34 -15.44
C PHE A 84 11.83 -9.29 -14.74
N LEU A 85 12.38 -10.43 -14.35
CA LEU A 85 13.69 -10.53 -13.69
C LEU A 85 14.83 -10.01 -14.59
N ASP A 86 14.74 -10.21 -15.90
CA ASP A 86 15.73 -9.69 -16.86
C ASP A 86 15.63 -8.16 -17.05
N ALA A 87 14.49 -7.56 -16.70
CA ALA A 87 14.19 -6.15 -16.95
C ALA A 87 14.44 -5.24 -15.73
N VAL A 88 14.73 -5.81 -14.55
CA VAL A 88 14.91 -5.08 -13.27
C VAL A 88 16.32 -5.18 -12.71
#